data_AF-A0A1V6AH09-F1
#
_entry.id   AF-A0A1V6AH09-F1
#
_cell.length_a   1.000
_cell.length_b   1.000
_cell.length_c   1.000
_cell.angle_alpha   90.00
_cell.angle_beta   90.00
_cell.angle_gamma   90.00
#
_symmetry.space_group_name_H-M   'P 1'
#
loop_
_entity.id
_entity.type
_entity.pdbx_description
1 polymer ?
#
loop_
_entity_poly.entity_id
_entity_poly.type
_entity_poly.pdbx_seq_one_letter_code
_entity_poly.pdbx_strand_id
1 'polypeptide(L)'
;MQLLVIVLNKTEYLGPLLTCMLERNISGATVLDSTGMIKVISEQSVEPPSIFGSLREFINPSRESSKTVFMVLPDEKIEIAKSIVKEVTGGFEEPNTGLMFTIPLSYVEGLKMV
;
A
#
# COMPACT_ATOMS: atom_id res chain seq x y z
N MET A 1 -2.59 13.80 14.13
CA MET A 1 -1.69 12.65 13.89
C MET A 1 -2.49 11.54 13.25
N GLN A 2 -1.93 10.89 12.24
CA GLN A 2 -2.59 9.84 11.48
C GLN A 2 -1.63 8.69 11.19
N LEU A 3 -2.13 7.46 11.26
CA LEU A 3 -1.49 6.32 10.64
C LEU A 3 -1.86 6.30 9.17
N LEU A 4 -0.90 6.59 8.30
CA LEU A 4 -1.01 6.36 6.88
C LEU A 4 -0.74 4.87 6.59
N VAL A 5 -1.68 4.23 5.91
CA VAL A 5 -1.55 2.86 5.42
C VAL A 5 -1.55 2.89 3.90
N ILE A 6 -0.56 2.25 3.29
CA ILE A 6 -0.46 2.08 1.84
C ILE A 6 -0.32 0.59 1.55
N VAL A 7 -1.24 0.01 0.77
CA VAL A 7 -1.10 -1.34 0.24
C VAL A 7 -0.69 -1.24 -1.22
N LEU A 8 0.50 -1.72 -1.53
CA LEU A 8 1.08 -1.75 -2.87
C LEU A 8 0.97 -3.16 -3.44
N ASN A 9 0.22 -3.29 -4.52
CA ASN A 9 0.17 -4.54 -5.29
C ASN A 9 1.27 -4.64 -6.36
N LYS A 10 1.84 -3.48 -6.72
CA LYS A 10 2.99 -3.32 -7.61
C LYS A 10 4.20 -2.96 -6.75
N THR A 11 4.97 -3.97 -6.38
CA THR A 11 6.10 -3.87 -5.44
C THR A 11 7.25 -3.06 -6.02
N GLU A 12 7.33 -2.91 -7.34
CA GLU A 12 8.30 -2.08 -8.05
C GLU A 12 8.22 -0.59 -7.65
N TYR A 13 7.06 -0.13 -7.17
CA TYR A 13 6.88 1.24 -6.70
C TYR A 13 7.37 1.47 -5.27
N LEU A 14 7.62 0.42 -4.48
CA LEU A 14 7.97 0.57 -3.07
C LEU A 14 9.26 1.38 -2.88
N GLY A 15 10.33 1.04 -3.61
CA GLY A 15 11.61 1.75 -3.52
C GLY A 15 11.48 3.24 -3.88
N PRO A 16 10.99 3.57 -5.08
CA PRO A 16 10.75 4.96 -5.49
C PRO A 16 9.84 5.73 -4.52
N LEU A 17 8.79 5.09 -4.00
CA LEU A 17 7.87 5.68 -3.03
C LEU A 17 8.60 6.09 -1.75
N LEU A 18 9.34 5.17 -1.14
CA LEU A 18 10.06 5.44 0.12
C LEU A 18 11.19 6.47 -0.09
N THR A 19 11.90 6.43 -1.20
CA THR A 19 12.93 7.42 -1.54
C THR A 19 12.33 8.82 -1.66
N CYS A 20 11.23 8.98 -2.41
CA CYS A 20 10.59 10.28 -2.57
C CYS A 20 9.99 10.81 -1.25
N MET A 21 9.48 9.92 -0.39
CA MET A 21 9.07 10.26 0.98
C MET A 21 10.24 10.84 1.80
N LEU A 22 11.40 10.16 1.79
CA LEU A 22 12.59 10.63 2.49
C LEU A 22 13.07 12.00 1.98
N GLU A 23 13.11 12.19 0.64
CA GLU A 23 13.48 13.47 0.02
C GLU A 23 12.56 14.63 0.42
N ARG A 24 11.31 14.35 0.78
CA ARG A 24 10.32 15.34 1.26
C ARG A 24 10.20 15.38 2.78
N ASN A 25 11.23 14.93 3.50
CA ASN A 25 11.30 14.91 4.96
C ASN A 25 10.17 14.08 5.62
N ILE A 26 9.70 13.04 4.94
CA ILE A 26 8.81 12.03 5.49
C ILE A 26 9.63 10.78 5.78
N SER A 27 10.05 10.62 7.03
CA SER A 27 10.84 9.49 7.51
C SER A 27 10.00 8.59 8.44
N GLY A 28 10.47 7.36 8.64
CA GLY A 28 9.80 6.37 9.51
C GLY A 28 8.66 5.62 8.80
N ALA A 29 8.98 4.41 8.33
CA ALA A 29 8.00 3.50 7.76
C ALA A 29 8.26 2.08 8.27
N THR A 30 7.20 1.31 8.50
CA THR A 30 7.27 -0.14 8.69
C THR A 30 6.65 -0.80 7.48
N VAL A 31 7.37 -1.74 6.87
CA VAL A 31 6.92 -2.47 5.67
C VAL A 31 6.65 -3.92 6.04
N LEU A 32 5.46 -4.40 5.69
CA LEU A 32 5.00 -5.76 5.91
C LEU A 32 4.76 -6.48 4.58
N ASP A 33 5.08 -7.77 4.58
CA ASP A 33 4.61 -8.67 3.52
C ASP A 33 3.12 -8.93 3.70
N SER A 34 2.37 -8.81 2.61
CA SER A 34 0.91 -8.93 2.62
C SER A 34 0.42 -9.69 1.40
N THR A 35 -0.78 -10.26 1.49
CA THR A 35 -1.38 -11.02 0.40
C THR A 35 -2.84 -10.60 0.23
N GLY A 36 -3.22 -10.27 -1.01
CA GLY A 36 -4.60 -9.91 -1.33
C GLY A 36 -5.54 -11.12 -1.29
N MET A 37 -6.80 -10.88 -0.96
CA MET A 37 -7.81 -11.93 -0.77
C MET A 37 -7.96 -12.87 -1.98
N ILE A 38 -7.88 -12.33 -3.19
CA ILE A 38 -8.06 -13.09 -4.43
C ILE A 38 -7.01 -14.19 -4.54
N LYS A 39 -5.76 -13.87 -4.18
CA LYS A 39 -4.65 -14.83 -4.19
C LYS A 39 -4.87 -15.93 -3.15
N VAL A 40 -5.22 -15.56 -1.92
CA VAL A 40 -5.52 -16.51 -0.84
C VAL A 40 -6.62 -17.50 -1.25
N ILE A 41 -7.71 -17.01 -1.83
CA ILE A 41 -8.83 -17.85 -2.28
C ILE A 41 -8.40 -18.76 -3.44
N SER A 42 -7.64 -18.23 -4.41
CA SER A 42 -7.19 -19.00 -5.57
C SER A 42 -6.24 -20.14 -5.22
N GLU A 43 -5.42 -19.97 -4.19
CA GLU A 43 -4.49 -21.01 -3.71
C GLU A 43 -5.22 -22.10 -2.91
N GLN A 44 -6.38 -21.79 -2.31
CA GLN A 44 -7.17 -22.72 -1.49
C GLN A 44 -8.27 -23.45 -2.27
N SER A 45 -8.66 -22.97 -3.45
CA SER A 45 -9.81 -23.49 -4.21
C SER A 45 -9.36 -24.32 -5.41
N VAL A 46 -9.86 -25.56 -5.52
CA VAL A 46 -9.62 -26.43 -6.70
C VAL A 46 -10.31 -25.86 -7.95
N GLU A 47 -11.43 -25.15 -7.77
CA GLU A 47 -12.12 -24.36 -8.80
C GLU A 47 -12.34 -22.91 -8.29
N PRO A 48 -11.97 -21.88 -9.07
CA PRO A 48 -12.24 -20.50 -8.69
C PRO A 48 -13.76 -20.24 -8.62
N PRO A 49 -14.25 -19.50 -7.60
CA PRO A 49 -15.66 -19.11 -7.54
C PRO A 49 -16.10 -18.38 -8.83
N SER A 50 -17.37 -18.47 -9.22
CA SER A 50 -17.89 -17.90 -10.48
C SER A 50 -17.59 -16.41 -10.68
N ILE A 51 -17.48 -15.63 -9.59
CA ILE A 51 -17.08 -14.21 -9.60
C ILE A 51 -15.63 -13.99 -10.09
N PHE A 52 -14.78 -15.01 -10.07
CA PHE A 52 -13.40 -14.98 -10.56
C PHE A 52 -13.33 -15.10 -12.08
N GLY A 53 -14.41 -15.53 -12.75
CA GLY A 53 -14.45 -15.64 -14.21
C GLY A 53 -14.26 -14.30 -14.92
N SER A 54 -14.90 -13.24 -14.42
CA SER A 54 -14.73 -11.87 -14.93
C SER A 54 -13.45 -11.19 -14.42
N LEU A 55 -12.87 -11.68 -13.31
CA LEU A 55 -11.60 -11.19 -12.78
C LEU A 55 -10.39 -12.03 -13.25
N ARG A 56 -10.57 -12.99 -14.15
CA ARG A 56 -9.54 -13.98 -14.52
C ARG A 56 -8.27 -13.35 -15.09
N GLU A 57 -8.41 -12.27 -15.85
CA GLU A 57 -7.27 -11.50 -16.39
C GLU A 57 -6.48 -10.77 -15.30
N PHE A 58 -7.11 -10.48 -14.16
CA PHE A 58 -6.49 -9.83 -13.00
C PHE A 58 -5.91 -10.83 -12.00
N ILE A 59 -6.21 -12.12 -12.16
CA ILE A 59 -5.70 -13.24 -11.36
C ILE A 59 -4.45 -13.76 -12.06
N ASN A 60 -3.32 -13.11 -11.78
CA ASN A 60 -2.03 -13.62 -12.23
C ASN A 60 -1.43 -14.51 -11.12
N PRO A 61 -1.34 -15.84 -11.28
CA PRO A 61 -0.81 -16.73 -10.26
C PRO A 61 0.69 -16.50 -9.98
N SER A 62 1.42 -15.84 -10.89
CA SER A 62 2.81 -15.42 -10.68
C SER A 62 2.96 -14.09 -9.94
N ARG A 63 1.85 -13.45 -9.53
CA ARG A 63 1.89 -12.13 -8.89
C ARG A 63 2.64 -12.21 -7.56
N GLU A 64 3.69 -11.38 -7.45
CA GLU A 64 4.47 -11.21 -6.23
C GLU A 64 3.56 -10.84 -5.03
N SER A 65 4.03 -11.13 -3.82
CA SER A 65 3.34 -10.71 -2.60
C SER A 65 3.19 -9.18 -2.57
N SER A 66 2.03 -8.69 -2.18
CA SER A 66 1.80 -7.25 -1.97
C SER A 66 2.65 -6.76 -0.79
N LYS A 67 2.98 -5.48 -0.76
CA LYS A 67 3.61 -4.84 0.40
C LYS A 67 2.64 -3.88 1.06
N THR A 68 2.57 -3.91 2.39
CA THR A 68 1.81 -2.93 3.17
C THR A 68 2.78 -2.03 3.94
N VAL A 69 2.64 -0.72 3.77
CA VAL A 69 3.47 0.30 4.41
C VAL A 69 2.65 1.02 5.47
N PHE A 70 3.18 1.06 6.69
CA PHE A 70 2.64 1.82 7.81
C PHE A 70 3.55 3.00 8.14
N MET A 71 2.98 4.20 8.20
CA MET A 71 3.70 5.42 8.55
C MET A 71 2.86 6.25 9.52
N VAL A 72 3.45 6.66 10.64
CA VAL A 72 2.82 7.56 11.60
C VAL A 72 3.21 8.99 11.25
N LEU A 73 2.25 9.80 10.83
CA LEU A 73 2.50 11.14 10.29
C LEU A 73 1.70 12.22 11.03
N PRO A 74 2.23 13.44 11.17
CA PRO A 74 1.43 14.61 11.51
C PRO A 74 0.47 14.94 10.38
N ASP A 75 -0.67 15.56 10.72
CA ASP A 75 -1.75 15.79 9.75
C ASP A 75 -1.31 16.66 8.56
N GLU A 76 -0.43 17.62 8.82
CA GLU A 76 0.20 18.48 7.80
C GLU A 76 1.04 17.73 6.76
N LYS A 77 1.57 16.54 7.09
CA LYS A 77 2.36 15.72 6.15
C LYS A 77 1.52 14.75 5.32
N ILE A 78 0.23 14.58 5.63
CA ILE A 78 -0.65 13.66 4.90
C ILE A 78 -0.84 14.08 3.45
N GLU A 79 -1.06 15.37 3.18
CA GLU A 79 -1.22 15.85 1.80
C GLU A 79 0.07 15.72 0.99
N ILE A 80 1.23 15.92 1.62
CA ILE A 80 2.54 15.67 0.99
C ILE A 80 2.66 14.18 0.65
N ALA A 81 2.35 13.27 1.58
CA ALA A 81 2.39 11.83 1.33
C ALA A 81 1.44 11.41 0.19
N LYS A 82 0.22 11.94 0.15
CA LYS A 82 -0.74 11.71 -0.94
C LYS A 82 -0.21 12.17 -2.29
N SER A 83 0.46 13.34 -2.33
CA SER A 83 1.06 13.86 -3.56
C SER A 83 2.17 12.95 -4.10
N ILE A 84 3.03 12.45 -3.21
CA ILE A 84 4.12 11.52 -3.56
C ILE A 84 3.56 10.21 -4.10
N VAL A 85 2.55 9.66 -3.41
CA VAL A 85 1.88 8.44 -3.87
C VAL A 85 1.34 8.62 -5.29
N LYS A 86 0.64 9.73 -5.56
CA LYS A 86 0.11 10.02 -6.89
C LYS A 86 1.20 10.17 -7.95
N GLU A 87 2.31 10.83 -7.61
CA GLU A 87 3.45 11.03 -8.49
C GLU A 87 4.16 9.72 -8.84
N VAL A 88 4.38 8.85 -7.85
CA VAL A 88 5.13 7.60 -8.02
C VAL A 88 4.28 6.51 -8.69
N THR A 89 3.01 6.40 -8.30
CA THR A 89 2.14 5.30 -8.75
C THR A 89 1.23 5.67 -9.92
N GLY A 90 1.12 6.96 -10.25
CA GLY A 90 0.06 7.48 -11.12
C GLY A 90 -1.30 7.64 -10.43
N GLY A 91 -1.38 7.32 -9.13
CA GLY A 91 -2.62 7.26 -8.35
C GLY A 91 -3.18 5.84 -8.23
N PHE A 92 -4.30 5.71 -7.53
CA PHE A 92 -4.96 4.41 -7.29
C PHE A 92 -6.31 4.26 -8.01
N GLU A 93 -6.54 5.08 -9.03
CA GLU A 93 -7.78 5.02 -9.83
C GLU A 93 -7.82 3.76 -10.70
N GLU A 94 -6.65 3.26 -11.11
CA GLU A 94 -6.55 2.05 -11.92
C GLU A 94 -6.61 0.79 -11.05
N PRO A 95 -7.36 -0.25 -11.50
CA PRO A 95 -7.41 -1.53 -10.83
C PRO A 95 -6.01 -2.06 -10.55
N ASN A 96 -5.88 -2.84 -9.46
CA ASN A 96 -4.66 -3.58 -9.17
C ASN A 96 -3.39 -2.74 -8.91
N THR A 97 -3.51 -1.43 -8.68
CA THR A 97 -2.35 -0.58 -8.35
C THR A 97 -2.04 -0.61 -6.85
N GLY A 98 -3.06 -0.38 -6.02
CA GLY A 98 -2.93 -0.36 -4.57
C GLY A 98 -4.11 0.34 -3.91
N LEU A 99 -4.01 0.62 -2.62
CA LEU A 99 -4.94 1.47 -1.89
C LEU A 99 -4.19 2.23 -0.80
N MET A 100 -4.70 3.39 -0.43
CA MET A 100 -4.17 4.19 0.66
C MET A 100 -5.31 4.77 1.47
N PHE A 101 -5.16 4.76 2.79
CA PHE A 101 -6.10 5.34 3.71
C PHE A 101 -5.37 5.79 4.98
N THR A 102 -6.07 6.59 5.78
CA THR A 102 -5.55 7.06 7.06
C THR A 102 -6.45 6.62 8.20
N ILE A 103 -5.84 6.40 9.36
CA ILE A 103 -6.53 6.13 10.63
C ILE A 103 -6.12 7.22 11.62
N PRO A 104 -7.06 7.92 12.28
CA PRO A 104 -6.72 8.88 13.33
C PRO A 104 -6.11 8.17 14.54
N LEU A 105 -5.00 8.70 15.04
CA LEU A 105 -4.32 8.14 16.22
C LEU A 105 -4.58 9.01 17.45
N SER A 106 -5.08 8.39 18.51
CA SER A 106 -5.32 9.05 19.81
C SER A 106 -4.06 9.13 20.69
N TYR A 107 -3.10 8.22 20.48
CA TYR A 107 -1.86 8.16 21.25
C TYR A 107 -0.74 7.54 20.40
N VAL A 108 0.47 8.05 20.56
CA VAL A 108 1.70 7.54 19.93
C VAL A 108 2.86 7.73 20.92
N GLU A 109 3.70 6.71 21.07
CA GLU A 109 4.95 6.77 21.83
C GLU A 109 6.13 6.38 20.93
N GLY A 110 7.33 6.91 21.21
CA GLY A 110 8.56 6.53 20.51
C GLY A 110 8.76 7.17 19.13
N LEU A 111 7.91 8.13 18.74
CA LEU A 111 8.05 8.87 17.49
C LEU A 111 9.16 9.92 17.58
N LYS A 112 10.42 9.49 17.43
CA LYS A 112 11.54 10.41 17.18
C LYS A 112 11.64 10.63 15.67
N MET A 113 11.15 11.77 15.21
CA MET A 113 11.42 12.22 13.83
C MET A 113 12.91 12.57 13.75
N VAL A 114 13.68 11.76 13.02
CA VAL A 114 15.05 12.07 12.59
C VAL A 114 14.98 12.59 11.16
#